data_AF-A0A212EIX2-F1
#
_entry.id   AF-A0A212EIX2-F1
#
_cell.length_a   1.000
_cell.length_b   1.000
_cell.length_c   1.000
_cell.angle_alpha   90.00
_cell.angle_beta   90.00
_cell.angle_gamma   90.00
#
_symmetry.space_group_name_H-M   'P 1'
#
loop_
_entity.id
_entity.type
_entity.pdbx_description
1 polymer ?
#
loop_
_entity_poly.entity_id
_entity_poly.type
_entity_poly.pdbx_seq_one_letter_code
_entity_poly.pdbx_strand_id
1 'polypeptide(L)' 'MYWERFHEHDITGRALVRINDNTLLRMGIINKEHREAIWREILKLRLKTDIVEIRDLERRHYYFNYDL' A
#
# COMPACT_ATOMS: atom_id res chain seq x y z
N MET A 1 16.21 7.55 -4.26
CA MET A 1 16.82 6.72 -5.32
C MET A 1 15.85 5.77 -6.06
N TYR A 2 14.57 5.61 -5.66
CA TYR A 2 13.56 4.93 -6.51
C TYR A 2 12.29 5.74 -6.76
N TRP A 3 12.15 6.91 -6.11
CA TRP A 3 10.96 7.75 -6.18
C TRP A 3 10.60 8.16 -7.62
N GLU A 4 11.62 8.45 -8.45
CA GLU A 4 11.47 8.80 -9.87
C GLU A 4 10.80 7.67 -10.65
N ARG A 5 11.14 6.41 -10.37
CA ARG A 5 10.52 5.26 -11.04
C ARG A 5 9.08 5.06 -10.65
N PHE A 6 8.73 5.33 -9.39
CA PHE A 6 7.32 5.31 -8.96
C PHE A 6 6.52 6.43 -9.62
N HIS A 7 7.15 7.59 -9.83
CA HIS A 7 6.54 8.73 -10.52
C HIS A 7 6.38 8.48 -12.03
N GLU A 8 7.40 7.95 -12.70
CA GLU A 8 7.40 7.58 -14.12
C GLU A 8 6.34 6.52 -14.47
N HIS A 9 6.06 5.60 -13.53
CA HIS A 9 5.03 4.58 -13.68
C HIS A 9 3.64 5.01 -13.19
N ASP A 10 3.45 6.29 -12.87
CA ASP A 10 2.20 6.86 -12.34
C ASP A 10 1.61 6.04 -11.17
N ILE A 11 2.49 5.55 -10.28
CA ILE A 11 2.07 4.74 -9.15
C ILE A 11 1.35 5.63 -8.14
N THR A 12 0.03 5.64 -8.23
CA THR A 12 -0.84 6.25 -7.22
C THR A 12 -0.86 5.43 -5.92
N GLY A 13 -1.31 6.03 -4.81
CA GLY A 13 -1.40 5.34 -3.52
C GLY A 13 -2.21 4.03 -3.56
N ARG A 14 -3.24 3.93 -4.42
CA ARG A 14 -4.02 2.70 -4.64
C ARG A 14 -3.28 1.65 -5.46
N ALA A 15 -2.46 2.06 -6.43
CA ALA A 15 -1.63 1.15 -7.20
C ALA A 15 -0.50 0.58 -6.33
N LEU A 16 0.08 1.38 -5.43
CA LEU A 16 1.15 0.98 -4.50
C LEU A 16 0.76 -0.22 -3.64
N VAL A 17 -0.47 -0.24 -3.14
CA VAL A 17 -1.02 -1.35 -2.33
C VAL A 17 -1.18 -2.63 -3.13
N ARG A 18 -1.09 -2.63 -4.47
CA ARG A 18 -1.29 -3.82 -5.33
C ARG A 18 0.00 -4.31 -5.99
N ILE A 19 1.11 -3.59 -5.80
CA ILE A 19 2.43 -3.99 -6.30
C ILE A 19 2.82 -5.35 -5.73
N ASN A 20 3.64 -6.11 -6.46
CA ASN A 20 4.31 -7.32 -6.00
C ASN A 20 5.77 -7.31 -6.48
N ASP A 21 6.56 -8.31 -6.08
CA ASP A 21 7.99 -8.40 -6.45
C ASP A 21 8.22 -8.37 -7.97
N ASN A 22 7.36 -9.05 -8.75
CA ASN A 22 7.42 -9.02 -10.22
C ASN A 22 7.16 -7.62 -10.80
N THR A 23 6.25 -6.84 -10.20
CA THR A 23 6.03 -5.44 -10.60
C THR A 23 7.27 -4.59 -10.33
N LEU A 24 7.89 -4.74 -9.15
CA LEU A 24 9.13 -4.01 -8.82
C LEU A 24 10.27 -4.37 -9.78
N LEU A 25 10.39 -5.64 -10.16
CA LEU A 25 11.35 -6.09 -11.16
C LEU A 25 11.10 -5.46 -12.53
N ARG A 26 9.84 -5.40 -12.97
CA ARG A 26 9.44 -4.74 -14.23
C ARG A 26 9.65 -3.23 -14.22
N MET A 27 9.62 -2.59 -13.05
CA MET A 27 10.04 -1.18 -12.85
C MET A 27 11.57 -1.01 -12.81
N GLY A 28 12.32 -2.07 -13.14
CA GLY A 28 13.77 -2.08 -13.21
C GLY A 28 14.48 -2.20 -11.85
N ILE A 29 13.76 -2.49 -10.76
CA ILE A 29 14.38 -2.63 -9.42
C ILE A 29 14.98 -4.04 -9.34
N ILE A 30 16.16 -4.23 -9.93
CA ILE A 30 16.78 -5.55 -10.13
C ILE A 30 17.51 -6.06 -8.87
N ASN A 31 17.97 -5.16 -8.00
CA ASN A 31 18.60 -5.54 -6.74
C ASN A 31 17.54 -6.14 -5.78
N LYS A 32 17.78 -7.39 -5.35
CA LYS A 32 16.86 -8.15 -4.48
C LYS A 32 16.71 -7.52 -3.10
N GLU A 33 17.78 -7.10 -2.44
CA GLU A 33 17.72 -6.45 -1.13
C GLU A 33 16.91 -5.15 -1.18
N HIS A 34 17.05 -4.39 -2.26
CA HIS A 34 16.26 -3.18 -2.48
C HIS A 34 14.78 -3.50 -2.68
N ARG A 35 14.46 -4.54 -3.47
CA ARG A 35 13.07 -5.00 -3.63
C ARG A 35 12.48 -5.45 -2.29
N GLU A 36 13.22 -6.21 -1.50
CA GLU A 36 12.78 -6.66 -0.17
C GLU A 36 12.57 -5.49 0.80
N ALA A 37 13.43 -4.47 0.77
CA ALA A 37 13.25 -3.25 1.56
C ALA A 37 11.98 -2.49 1.15
N ILE A 38 11.77 -2.28 -0.15
CA ILE A 38 10.58 -1.63 -0.68
C ILE A 38 9.33 -2.46 -0.37
N TRP A 39 9.41 -3.78 -0.50
CA TRP A 39 8.31 -4.69 -0.21
C TRP A 39 7.87 -4.61 1.24
N ARG A 40 8.82 -4.55 2.18
CA ARG A 40 8.54 -4.33 3.60
C ARG A 40 7.81 -3.02 3.86
N GLU A 41 8.20 -1.93 3.20
CA GLU A 41 7.50 -0.65 3.33
C GLU A 41 6.08 -0.69 2.72
N ILE A 42 5.89 -1.36 1.58
CA ILE A 42 4.56 -1.58 1.00
C ILE A 42 3.67 -2.37 1.97
N LEU A 43 4.18 -3.45 2.58
CA LEU A 43 3.44 -4.24 3.57
C LEU A 43 3.03 -3.42 4.80
N LYS A 44 3.91 -2.56 5.32
CA LYS A 44 3.57 -1.64 6.41
C LYS A 44 2.42 -0.70 6.03
N LEU A 45 2.42 -0.18 4.80
CA LEU A 45 1.34 0.67 4.30
C LEU A 45 0.02 -0.09 4.16
N ARG A 46 0.05 -1.36 3.72
CA ARG A 46 -1.15 -2.21 3.69
C ARG A 46 -1.76 -2.35 5.06
N LEU A 47 -0.96 -2.80 6.04
CA LEU A 47 -1.41 -2.98 7.42
C LEU A 47 -1.99 -1.70 8.01
N LYS A 48 -1.34 -0.55 7.77
CA LYS A 48 -1.86 0.75 8.22
C LYS A 48 -3.21 1.08 7.57
N THR A 49 -3.37 0.78 6.29
CA THR A 49 -4.62 1.00 5.56
C THR A 49 -5.73 0.10 6.10
N ASP A 50 -5.45 -1.18 6.29
CA ASP A 50 -6.39 -2.16 6.85
C ASP A 50 -6.86 -1.75 8.25
N ILE A 51 -5.95 -1.28 9.12
CA ILE A 51 -6.29 -0.78 10.46
C ILE A 51 -7.22 0.43 10.38
N VAL A 52 -6.95 1.38 9.47
CA VAL A 52 -7.79 2.57 9.31
C VAL A 52 -9.17 2.17 8.78
N GLU A 53 -9.22 1.27 7.80
CA GLU A 53 -10.48 0.79 7.22
C GLU A 53 -11.33 0.05 8.25
N ILE A 54 -10.73 -0.84 9.05
CA ILE A 54 -11.42 -1.53 10.16
C ILE A 54 -12.01 -0.52 11.15
N ARG A 55 -11.22 0.48 11.57
CA ARG A 55 -11.69 1.51 12.51
C ARG A 55 -12.82 2.36 11.93
N ASP A 56 -12.77 2.66 10.63
CA ASP A 56 -13.83 3.37 9.94
C ASP A 56 -15.11 2.51 9.82
N LEU A 57 -14.97 1.21 9.56
CA LEU A 57 -16.10 0.27 9.56
C LEU A 57 -16.74 0.15 10.95
N GLU A 58 -15.95 -0.01 12.00
CA GLU A 58 -16.43 -0.02 13.39
C GLU A 58 -17.16 1.27 13.72
N ARG A 59 -16.57 2.42 13.39
CA ARG A 59 -17.19 3.73 13.61
C ARG A 59 -18.55 3.83 12.89
N ARG A 60 -18.62 3.45 11.61
CA ARG A 60 -19.88 3.46 10.85
C ARG A 60 -20.92 2.53 11.47
N HIS A 61 -20.50 1.34 11.92
CA HIS A 61 -21.37 0.42 12.62
C HIS A 61 -21.92 1.03 13.91
N TYR A 62 -21.09 1.69 14.72
CA TYR A 62 -21.56 2.39 15.91
C TYR A 62 -22.61 3.45 15.58
N TYR A 63 -22.36 4.34 14.62
CA TYR A 63 -23.35 5.35 14.21
C TYR A 63 -24.67 4.72 13.74
N PHE A 64 -24.60 3.67 12.92
CA PHE A 64 -25.79 2.95 12.45
C PHE A 64 -26.63 2.33 13.58
N ASN A 65 -26.00 1.92 14.69
CA ASN A 65 -26.70 1.34 15.84
C ASN A 65 -27.25 2.39 16.82
N TYR A 66 -26.75 3.64 16.80
CA TYR A 66 -27.28 4.74 17.61
C TYR A 66 -28.37 5.55 16.90
N ASP A 67 -28.50 5.40 15.58
CA ASP A 67 -29.53 6.06 14.75
C ASP A 67 -30.82 5.21 14.56
N LEU A 68 -30.99 4.13 15.35
CA LEU A 68 -32.17 3.25 15.43
C LEU A 68 -32.74 3.22 16.85
#